data_AF-S5Z595-F1
#
_entry.id   AF-S5Z595-F1
#
_cell.length_a   1.000
_cell.length_b   1.000
_cell.length_c   1.000
_cell.angle_alpha   90.00
_cell.angle_beta   90.00
_cell.angle_gamma   90.00
#
_symmetry.space_group_name_H-M   'P 1'
#
loop_
_entity.id
_entity.type
_entity.pdbx_description
1 polymer ?
#
loop_
_entity_poly.entity_id
_entity_poly.type
_entity_poly.pdbx_seq_one_letter_code
_entity_poly.pdbx_strand_id
1 'polypeptide(L)'
;MSGPSNLFVNAYMYAVNKAAYKVMGKGGITISRLATDDLIEFLREKGVLSDRPSVEEIKRLFIEDLAIADQLEIEEKECDLSITLRELKISDFLKKVQEEKFEPVA
;
A
#
# COMPACT_ATOMS: atom_id res chain seq x y z
N MET A 1 17.35 -11.28 -15.90
CA MET A 1 16.53 -12.43 -15.44
C MET A 1 15.08 -11.98 -15.46
N SER A 2 14.17 -12.75 -16.07
CA SER A 2 12.74 -12.45 -16.00
C SER A 2 12.26 -12.69 -14.57
N GLY A 3 11.95 -11.61 -13.85
CA GLY A 3 11.38 -11.68 -12.52
C GLY A 3 10.02 -12.39 -12.50
N PRO A 4 9.45 -12.65 -11.30
CA PRO A 4 8.11 -13.21 -11.17
C PRO A 4 7.10 -12.37 -11.99
N SER A 5 6.19 -13.05 -12.70
CA SER A 5 5.19 -12.38 -13.52
C SER A 5 4.19 -11.59 -12.65
N ASN A 6 3.56 -10.56 -13.23
CA ASN A 6 2.48 -9.82 -12.55
C ASN A 6 1.38 -10.76 -12.01
N LEU A 7 1.10 -11.85 -12.75
CA LEU A 7 0.17 -12.88 -12.32
C LEU A 7 0.64 -13.59 -11.04
N PHE A 8 1.93 -13.91 -10.92
CA PHE A 8 2.49 -14.53 -9.73
C PHE A 8 2.38 -13.62 -8.50
N VAL A 9 2.72 -12.34 -8.64
CA VAL A 9 2.62 -11.36 -7.54
C VAL A 9 1.17 -11.21 -7.07
N ASN A 10 0.24 -11.05 -8.00
CA ASN A 10 -1.19 -10.94 -7.69
C ASN A 10 -1.72 -12.22 -7.00
N ALA A 11 -1.33 -13.40 -7.50
CA ALA A 11 -1.72 -14.67 -6.92
C ALA A 11 -1.17 -14.85 -5.50
N TYR A 12 0.07 -14.42 -5.27
CA TYR A 12 0.70 -14.48 -3.96
C TYR A 12 0.03 -13.53 -2.95
N MET A 13 -0.20 -12.27 -3.32
CA MET A 13 -0.92 -11.30 -2.47
C MET A 13 -2.34 -11.78 -2.15
N TYR A 14 -3.05 -12.33 -3.14
CA TYR A 14 -4.35 -12.96 -2.92
C TYR A 14 -4.27 -14.13 -1.94
N ALA A 15 -3.26 -14.99 -2.06
CA ALA A 15 -3.06 -16.13 -1.16
C ALA A 15 -2.77 -15.68 0.29
N VAL A 16 -1.96 -14.64 0.47
CA VAL A 16 -1.68 -14.03 1.79
C VAL A 16 -2.97 -13.46 2.40
N ASN A 17 -3.72 -12.65 1.65
CA ASN A 17 -4.98 -12.09 2.12
C ASN A 17 -6.01 -13.18 2.48
N LYS A 18 -6.09 -14.23 1.65
CA LYS A 18 -6.96 -15.38 1.91
C LYS A 18 -6.55 -16.15 3.16
N ALA A 19 -5.25 -16.35 3.38
CA ALA A 19 -4.74 -17.01 4.57
C ALA A 19 -5.03 -16.18 5.83
N ALA A 20 -4.77 -14.87 5.80
CA ALA A 20 -5.10 -13.95 6.89
C ALA A 20 -6.60 -13.99 7.23
N TYR A 21 -7.47 -13.94 6.21
CA TYR A 21 -8.91 -14.05 6.40
C TYR A 21 -9.34 -15.42 6.95
N LYS A 22 -8.69 -16.52 6.55
CA LYS A 22 -9.00 -17.86 7.06
C LYS A 22 -8.66 -17.99 8.55
N VAL A 23 -7.57 -17.37 9.00
CA VAL A 23 -7.12 -17.42 10.40
C VAL A 23 -7.95 -16.49 11.29
N MET A 24 -8.23 -15.28 10.82
CA MET A 24 -8.80 -14.21 11.67
C MET A 24 -10.26 -13.86 11.34
N GLY A 25 -10.85 -14.48 10.32
CA GLY A 25 -12.19 -14.18 9.84
C GLY A 25 -12.35 -12.69 9.51
N LYS A 26 -13.49 -12.11 9.91
CA LYS A 26 -13.72 -10.65 9.81
C LYS A 26 -12.73 -9.82 10.64
N GLY A 27 -12.09 -10.40 11.66
CA GLY A 27 -11.07 -9.74 12.46
C GLY A 27 -9.83 -9.33 11.65
N GLY A 28 -9.50 -10.07 10.58
CA GLY A 28 -8.43 -9.68 9.66
C GLY A 28 -8.72 -8.35 8.95
N ILE A 29 -9.98 -8.09 8.60
CA ILE A 29 -10.41 -6.82 7.99
C ILE A 29 -10.26 -5.67 8.99
N THR A 30 -10.63 -5.91 10.25
CA THR A 30 -10.47 -4.91 11.32
C THR A 30 -9.00 -4.57 11.55
N ILE A 31 -8.10 -5.55 11.60
CA ILE A 31 -6.66 -5.33 11.75
C ILE A 31 -6.11 -4.52 10.58
N SER A 32 -6.49 -4.84 9.35
CA SER A 32 -6.06 -4.07 8.18
C SER A 32 -6.52 -2.60 8.24
N ARG A 33 -7.71 -2.33 8.76
CA ARG A 33 -8.20 -0.95 8.97
C ARG A 33 -7.37 -0.23 10.04
N LEU A 34 -7.21 -0.84 11.22
CA LEU A 34 -6.43 -0.25 12.31
C LEU A 34 -4.98 0.02 11.89
N ALA A 35 -4.33 -0.94 11.21
CA ALA A 35 -2.98 -0.74 10.69
C ALA A 35 -2.90 0.37 9.63
N THR A 36 -3.97 0.57 8.85
CA THR A 36 -4.05 1.70 7.91
C THR A 36 -4.23 3.02 8.63
N ASP A 37 -5.08 3.07 9.66
CA ASP A 37 -5.32 4.26 10.47
C ASP A 37 -4.03 4.69 11.19
N ASP A 38 -3.33 3.76 11.84
CA ASP A 38 -2.04 3.99 12.51
C ASP A 38 -0.96 4.48 11.51
N LEU A 39 -0.92 3.91 10.30
CA LEU A 39 0.00 4.36 9.26
C LEU A 39 -0.29 5.79 8.82
N ILE A 40 -1.57 6.14 8.61
CA ILE A 40 -1.96 7.50 8.23
C ILE A 40 -1.57 8.50 9.34
N GLU A 41 -1.82 8.14 10.61
CA GLU A 41 -1.43 8.97 11.75
C GLU A 41 0.09 9.18 11.78
N PHE A 42 0.87 8.10 11.69
CA PHE A 42 2.32 8.18 11.64
C PHE A 42 2.83 9.08 10.50
N LEU A 43 2.27 8.95 9.29
CA LEU A 43 2.66 9.80 8.15
C LEU A 43 2.33 11.28 8.39
N ARG A 44 1.23 11.58 9.10
CA ARG A 44 0.90 12.96 9.50
C ARG A 44 1.84 13.51 10.55
N GLU A 45 2.15 12.72 11.59
CA GLU A 45 3.09 13.12 12.65
C GLU A 45 4.49 13.42 12.10
N LYS A 46 4.90 12.69 11.05
CA LYS A 46 6.18 12.92 10.36
C LYS A 46 6.12 14.09 9.35
N GLY A 47 4.97 14.73 9.18
CA GLY A 47 4.77 15.82 8.24
C GLY A 47 4.81 15.40 6.77
N VAL A 48 4.66 14.09 6.50
CA VAL A 48 4.61 13.53 5.14
C VAL A 48 3.22 13.70 4.54
N LEU A 49 2.17 13.54 5.35
CA LEU A 49 0.79 13.84 4.99
C LEU A 49 0.24 14.99 5.83
N SER A 50 -0.68 15.75 5.25
CA SER A 50 -1.49 16.76 5.92
C SER A 50 -2.74 16.13 6.55
N ASP A 51 -3.44 16.89 7.40
CA ASP A 51 -4.67 16.41 8.05
C ASP A 51 -5.76 16.03 7.05
N ARG A 52 -5.80 16.74 5.90
CA ARG A 52 -6.74 16.52 4.80
C ARG A 52 -5.96 16.48 3.49
N PRO A 53 -5.31 15.35 3.18
CA PRO A 53 -4.40 15.27 2.05
C PRO A 53 -5.17 15.45 0.74
N SER A 54 -4.62 16.27 -0.14
CA SER A 54 -5.14 16.43 -1.50
C SER A 54 -4.80 15.20 -2.36
N VAL A 55 -5.53 15.00 -3.46
CA VAL A 55 -5.23 13.95 -4.46
C VAL A 55 -3.77 14.03 -4.92
N GLU A 56 -3.25 15.24 -5.10
CA GLU A 56 -1.88 15.48 -5.57
C GLU A 56 -0.83 15.18 -4.50
N GLU A 57 -1.18 15.35 -3.23
CA GLU A 57 -0.35 14.93 -2.11
C GLU A 57 -0.28 13.40 -2.03
N ILE A 58 -1.41 12.71 -2.21
CA ILE A 58 -1.47 11.26 -2.27
C ILE A 58 -0.65 10.72 -3.46
N LYS A 59 -0.74 11.35 -4.64
CA LYS A 59 0.09 10.97 -5.80
C LYS A 59 1.58 11.10 -5.51
N ARG A 60 1.99 12.22 -4.92
CA ARG A 60 3.40 12.46 -4.55
C ARG A 60 3.91 11.42 -3.56
N LEU A 61 3.12 11.10 -2.54
CA LEU A 61 3.46 10.06 -1.57
C LEU A 61 3.74 8.72 -2.29
N PHE A 62 2.86 8.30 -3.20
CA PHE A 62 2.98 7.01 -3.87
C PHE A 62 4.11 6.95 -4.91
N ILE A 63 4.38 8.06 -5.61
CA ILE A 63 5.35 8.11 -6.72
C ILE A 63 6.74 8.53 -6.25
N GLU A 64 6.83 9.57 -5.44
CA GLU A 64 8.10 10.20 -5.06
C GLU A 64 8.63 9.64 -3.75
N ASP A 65 7.83 9.71 -2.68
CA ASP A 65 8.30 9.38 -1.33
C ASP A 65 8.44 7.87 -1.12
N LEU A 66 7.38 7.12 -1.44
CA LEU A 66 7.35 5.66 -1.28
C LEU A 66 7.90 4.92 -2.51
N ALA A 67 7.94 5.60 -3.67
CA ALA A 67 8.42 5.03 -4.94
C ALA A 67 7.76 3.68 -5.29
N ILE A 68 6.45 3.57 -5.08
CA ILE A 68 5.68 2.32 -5.28
C ILE A 68 5.25 2.15 -6.75
N ALA A 69 5.11 3.25 -7.49
CA ALA A 69 4.72 3.28 -8.90
C ALA A 69 5.30 4.51 -9.58
N ASP A 70 5.49 4.47 -10.89
CA ASP A 70 5.88 5.68 -11.64
C ASP A 70 4.70 6.59 -11.97
N GLN A 71 3.48 6.04 -11.96
CA GLN A 71 2.26 6.79 -12.26
C GLN A 71 1.10 6.35 -11.37
N LEU A 72 0.35 7.34 -10.89
CA LEU A 72 -0.90 7.16 -10.17
C LEU A 72 -2.00 8.03 -10.79
N GLU A 73 -3.04 7.38 -11.30
CA GLU A 73 -4.26 8.00 -11.79
C GLU A 73 -5.36 7.79 -10.75
N ILE A 74 -6.00 8.88 -10.31
CA ILE A 74 -7.16 8.85 -9.42
C ILE A 74 -8.30 9.52 -10.18
N GLU A 75 -9.31 8.76 -10.55
CA GLU A 75 -10.52 9.24 -11.21
C GLU A 75 -11.70 9.10 -10.25
N GLU A 76 -12.35 10.21 -9.94
CA GLU A 76 -13.60 10.22 -9.21
C GLU A 76 -14.77 10.28 -10.20
N LYS A 77 -15.62 9.26 -10.18
CA LYS A 77 -16.91 9.20 -10.88
C LYS A 77 -18.02 9.28 -9.83
N GLU A 78 -19.23 9.64 -10.25
CA GLU A 78 -20.36 9.98 -9.35
C GLU A 78 -20.60 9.03 -8.17
N CYS A 79 -20.28 7.73 -8.30
CA CYS A 79 -20.38 6.76 -7.22
C CYS A 79 -19.12 5.90 -7.03
N ASP A 80 -18.07 6.13 -7.83
CA ASP A 80 -16.91 5.24 -7.90
C ASP A 80 -15.61 6.04 -7.85
N LEU A 81 -14.71 5.64 -6.96
CA LEU A 81 -13.33 6.10 -6.98
C LEU A 81 -12.47 5.02 -7.66
N SER A 82 -11.88 5.34 -8.80
CA SER A 82 -10.94 4.47 -9.49
C SER A 82 -9.52 4.93 -9.21
N ILE A 83 -8.68 4.03 -8.71
CA ILE A 83 -7.26 4.26 -8.46
C ILE A 83 -6.48 3.30 -9.34
N THR A 84 -5.70 3.82 -10.28
CA THR A 84 -4.86 3.03 -11.19
C THR A 84 -3.40 3.36 -10.95
N LEU A 85 -2.63 2.35 -10.52
CA LEU A 85 -1.18 2.42 -10.42
C LEU A 85 -0.56 1.77 -11.66
N ARG A 86 0.32 2.48 -12.36
CA ARG A 86 1.07 1.93 -13.52
C ARG A 86 2.54 1.82 -13.17
N GLU A 87 3.21 0.84 -13.79
CA GLU A 87 4.66 0.63 -13.62
C GLU A 87 5.03 0.43 -12.14
N LEU A 88 4.37 -0.56 -11.52
CA LEU A 88 4.57 -0.92 -10.13
C LEU A 88 6.02 -1.31 -9.84
N LYS A 89 6.61 -0.66 -8.84
CA LYS A 89 7.95 -0.93 -8.31
C LYS A 89 7.91 -1.75 -7.01
N ILE A 90 6.96 -2.68 -6.94
CA ILE A 90 6.74 -3.52 -5.75
C ILE A 90 8.02 -4.27 -5.34
N SER A 91 8.84 -4.71 -6.30
CA SER A 91 10.12 -5.36 -5.98
C SER A 91 11.09 -4.45 -5.22
N ASP A 92 11.17 -3.18 -5.61
CA ASP A 92 12.09 -2.23 -5.00
C ASP A 92 11.57 -1.78 -3.65
N PHE A 93 10.25 -1.60 -3.54
CA PHE A 93 9.57 -1.34 -2.26
C PHE A 93 9.80 -2.49 -1.26
N LEU A 94 9.56 -3.75 -1.65
CA LEU A 94 9.78 -4.90 -0.78
C LEU A 94 11.25 -5.04 -0.36
N LYS A 95 12.18 -4.72 -1.25
CA LYS A 95 13.61 -4.70 -0.93
C LYS A 95 13.94 -3.64 0.13
N LYS A 96 13.42 -2.41 -0.04
CA LYS A 96 13.59 -1.33 0.97
C LYS A 96 12.99 -1.72 2.32
N VAL A 97 11.79 -2.29 2.35
CA VAL A 97 11.14 -2.77 3.59
C VAL A 97 12.00 -3.82 4.31
N GLN A 98 12.66 -4.73 3.56
CA GLN A 98 13.60 -5.69 4.14
C GLN A 98 14.88 -5.02 4.67
N GLU A 99 15.39 -4.00 3.97
CA GLU A 99 16.58 -3.24 4.38
C GLU A 99 16.32 -2.38 5.64
N GLU A 100 15.10 -1.87 5.81
CA GLU A 100 14.68 -1.08 6.97
C GLU A 100 14.51 -1.90 8.26
N LYS A 101 14.56 -3.24 8.17
CA LYS A 101 14.51 -4.17 9.32
C LYS A 101 13.41 -3.80 10.32
N PHE A 102 12.18 -3.65 9.84
CA PHE A 102 11.03 -3.50 10.74
C PHE A 102 11.00 -4.67 11.73
N GLU A 103 11.37 -4.42 12.98
CA GLU A 103 11.13 -5.37 14.05
C GLU A 103 9.64 -5.35 14.38
N PRO A 104 9.00 -6.51 14.55
CA PRO A 104 7.62 -6.54 15.00
C PRO A 104 7.53 -5.84 16.36
N VAL A 105 6.73 -4.78 16.43
CA VAL A 105 6.46 -4.07 17.68
C VAL A 105 5.66 -5.02 18.57
N ALA A 106 6.19 -5.28 19.77
CA ALA A 106 5.65 -6.22 20.76
C ALA A 106 4.42 -5.69 21.49
#